data_AF-A0A2H6NHE8-F1
#
_entry.id   AF-A0A2H6NHE8-F1
#
_cell.length_a   1.000
_cell.length_b   1.000
_cell.length_c   1.000
_cell.angle_alpha   90.00
_cell.angle_beta   90.00
_cell.angle_gamma   90.00
#
_symmetry.space_group_name_H-M   'P 1'
#
loop_
_entity.id
_entity.type
_entity.pdbx_description
1 polymer ?
#
loop_
_entity_poly.entity_id
_entity_poly.type
_entity_poly.pdbx_seq_one_letter_code
_entity_poly.pdbx_strand_id
1 'polypeptide(L)'
;GLVQPLGAIMPIAELQARWATRVFKGLAELPSTSEMISEIIVKKFSMAKRYVKSQRHTIQVDYVDYMDELASLIGVKPSIWSRFITDPKLGQVLFFGACTPYQYRLQGPGKWEGARKAILTQHERILKPLQTRLVTQS
;
A
#
# COMPACT_ATOMS: atom_id res chain seq x y z
N GLY A 1 13.74 0.68 -2.35
CA GLY A 1 13.42 -0.75 -2.56
C GLY A 1 14.31 -1.70 -1.78
N LEU A 2 14.97 -1.28 -0.68
CA LEU A 2 15.71 -2.19 0.19
C LEU A 2 14.78 -2.66 1.32
N VAL A 3 13.91 -3.62 1.00
CA VAL A 3 12.88 -4.14 1.92
C VAL A 3 12.42 -5.52 1.43
N GLN A 4 12.07 -6.41 2.36
CA GLN A 4 11.54 -7.74 2.03
C GLN A 4 10.09 -7.88 2.51
N PRO A 5 9.11 -7.49 1.68
CA PRO A 5 7.71 -7.52 2.09
C PRO A 5 7.10 -8.92 2.00
N LEU A 6 6.11 -9.17 2.84
CA LEU A 6 5.09 -10.20 2.59
C LEU A 6 4.09 -9.70 1.53
N GLY A 7 4.56 -9.50 0.30
CA GLY A 7 3.79 -8.93 -0.80
C GLY A 7 4.66 -8.52 -1.99
N ALA A 8 4.11 -7.70 -2.89
CA ALA A 8 4.86 -7.21 -4.05
C ALA A 8 5.79 -6.05 -3.66
N ILE A 9 7.05 -6.10 -4.11
CA ILE A 9 8.03 -5.03 -3.86
C ILE A 9 7.78 -3.79 -4.74
N MET A 10 7.20 -3.96 -5.94
CA MET A 10 7.07 -2.87 -6.91
C MET A 10 6.20 -1.71 -6.39
N PRO A 11 5.02 -1.95 -5.80
CA PRO A 11 4.24 -0.87 -5.18
C PRO A 11 4.94 -0.20 -4.00
N ILE A 12 5.68 -0.98 -3.22
CA ILE A 12 6.42 -0.45 -2.08
C ILE A 12 7.52 0.48 -2.56
N ALA A 13 8.31 0.06 -3.55
CA ALA A 13 9.36 0.89 -4.12
C ALA A 13 8.79 2.19 -4.72
N GLU A 14 7.61 2.13 -5.33
CA GLU A 14 6.89 3.30 -5.85
C GLU A 14 6.47 4.27 -4.74
N LEU A 15 5.86 3.79 -3.65
CA LEU A 15 5.51 4.64 -2.51
C LEU A 15 6.75 5.19 -1.78
N GLN A 16 7.80 4.38 -1.63
CA GLN A 16 9.09 4.84 -1.09
C GLN A 16 9.65 5.99 -1.93
N ALA A 17 9.61 5.90 -3.26
CA ALA A 17 10.05 6.96 -4.14
C ALA A 17 9.17 8.22 -4.03
N ARG A 18 7.84 8.06 -3.93
CA ARG A 18 6.91 9.18 -3.71
C ARG A 18 7.18 9.92 -2.40
N TRP A 19 7.47 9.19 -1.33
CA TRP A 19 7.85 9.80 -0.07
C TRP A 19 9.21 10.50 -0.17
N ALA A 20 10.25 9.80 -0.62
CA ALA A 20 11.61 10.31 -0.69
C ALA A 20 11.73 11.59 -1.55
N THR A 21 11.07 11.62 -2.72
CA THR A 21 11.09 12.80 -3.59
C THR A 21 10.41 14.02 -2.96
N ARG A 22 9.39 13.82 -2.11
CA ARG A 22 8.76 14.92 -1.37
C ARG A 22 9.66 15.46 -0.28
N VAL A 23 10.38 14.58 0.43
CA VAL A 23 11.42 14.97 1.39
C VAL A 23 12.52 15.77 0.70
N PHE A 24 13.06 15.27 -0.42
CA PHE A 24 14.09 15.99 -1.18
C PHE A 24 13.64 17.35 -1.69
N LYS A 25 12.35 17.51 -2.01
CA LYS A 25 11.77 18.79 -2.43
C LYS A 25 11.42 19.71 -1.25
N GLY A 26 11.56 19.26 0.00
CA GLY A 26 11.12 20.01 1.19
C GLY A 26 9.60 20.12 1.35
N LEU A 27 8.84 19.26 0.65
CA LEU A 27 7.37 19.17 0.80
C LEU A 27 6.95 18.27 1.95
N ALA A 28 7.91 17.61 2.58
CA ALA A 28 7.72 16.83 3.78
C ALA A 28 9.00 16.82 4.59
N GLU A 29 8.85 16.83 5.91
CA GLU A 29 9.96 16.90 6.85
C GLU A 29 10.15 15.54 7.54
N LEU A 30 11.42 15.23 7.81
CA LEU A 30 11.75 14.09 8.66
C LEU A 30 11.61 14.49 10.12
N PRO A 31 11.21 13.58 11.01
CA PRO A 31 11.23 13.84 12.44
C PRO A 31 12.67 14.03 12.94
N SER A 32 12.82 14.41 14.20
CA SER A 32 14.15 14.60 14.79
C SER A 32 14.99 13.31 14.75
N THR A 33 16.31 13.46 14.83
CA THR A 33 17.21 12.29 14.84
C THR A 33 16.92 11.35 16.01
N SER A 34 16.61 11.89 17.19
CA SER A 34 16.24 11.09 18.35
C SER A 34 14.97 10.27 18.12
N GLU A 35 13.95 10.86 17.52
CA GLU A 35 12.69 10.17 17.21
C GLU A 35 12.91 9.06 16.19
N MET A 36 13.65 9.33 15.10
CA MET A 36 13.98 8.33 14.10
C MET A 36 14.72 7.13 14.71
N ILE A 37 15.72 7.37 15.54
CA ILE A 37 16.50 6.29 16.18
C ILE A 37 15.62 5.48 17.14
N SER A 38 14.80 6.13 17.96
CA SER A 38 13.88 5.45 18.86
C SER A 38 12.88 4.57 18.08
N GLU A 39 12.30 5.08 17.00
CA GLU A 39 11.37 4.31 16.17
C GLU A 39 12.06 3.12 15.48
N ILE A 40 13.29 3.29 14.97
CA ILE A 40 14.08 2.20 14.39
C ILE A 40 14.30 1.08 15.41
N ILE A 41 14.63 1.41 16.67
CA ILE A 41 14.82 0.42 17.74
C ILE A 41 13.52 -0.35 18.00
N VAL A 42 12.40 0.35 18.14
CA VAL A 42 11.08 -0.26 18.36
C VAL A 42 10.69 -1.18 17.19
N LYS A 43 10.86 -0.73 15.94
CA LYS A 43 10.58 -1.55 14.74
C LYS A 43 11.46 -2.79 14.67
N LYS A 44 12.76 -2.67 14.95
CA LYS A 44 13.68 -3.82 15.01
C LYS A 44 13.26 -4.83 16.06
N PHE A 45 12.84 -4.38 17.24
CA PHE A 45 12.36 -5.24 18.32
C PHE A 45 11.06 -5.96 17.93
N SER A 46 10.06 -5.23 17.42
CA SER A 46 8.79 -5.79 16.96
C SER A 46 8.97 -6.82 15.85
N MET A 47 9.84 -6.53 14.88
CA MET A 47 10.19 -7.45 13.80
C MET A 47 10.87 -8.72 14.35
N ALA A 48 11.83 -8.59 15.26
CA ALA A 48 12.51 -9.73 15.87
C ALA A 48 11.58 -10.61 16.73
N LYS A 49 10.53 -10.02 17.33
CA LYS A 49 9.50 -10.77 18.06
C LYS A 49 8.56 -11.54 17.12
N ARG A 50 8.23 -10.96 15.96
CA ARG A 50 7.29 -11.53 14.98
C ARG A 50 7.94 -12.60 14.11
N TYR A 51 9.22 -12.47 13.77
CA TYR A 51 9.90 -13.33 12.82
C TYR A 51 11.04 -14.13 13.44
N VAL A 52 11.09 -15.43 13.10
CA VAL A 52 12.30 -16.15 12.67
C VAL A 52 13.66 -15.46 12.88
N LYS A 53 14.37 -15.55 14.01
CA LYS A 53 15.76 -15.05 14.08
C LYS A 53 16.66 -15.82 13.11
N SER A 54 16.79 -15.31 11.89
CA SER A 54 17.58 -15.90 10.80
C SER A 54 18.14 -14.80 9.90
N GLN A 55 19.24 -15.10 9.20
CA GLN A 55 19.88 -14.18 8.26
C GLN A 55 18.95 -13.71 7.11
N ARG A 56 17.82 -14.39 6.89
CA ARG A 56 16.80 -14.02 5.87
C ARG A 56 15.68 -13.12 6.40
N HIS A 57 15.61 -12.83 7.70
CA HIS A 57 14.51 -12.07 8.33
C HIS A 57 14.98 -10.72 8.89
N THR A 58 15.84 -10.03 8.15
CA THR A 58 16.52 -8.81 8.62
C THR A 58 15.82 -7.51 8.23
N ILE A 59 14.95 -7.52 7.21
CA ILE A 59 14.26 -6.34 6.66
C ILE A 59 12.80 -6.64 6.29
N GLN A 60 12.16 -7.50 7.08
CA GLN A 60 10.80 -7.97 6.79
C GLN A 60 9.73 -6.96 7.21
N VAL A 61 8.74 -6.80 6.34
CA VAL A 61 7.60 -5.91 6.60
C VAL A 61 6.30 -6.58 6.18
N ASP A 62 5.25 -6.32 6.95
CA ASP A 62 3.88 -6.60 6.54
C ASP A 62 3.47 -5.57 5.48
N TYR A 63 3.01 -6.06 4.32
CA TYR A 63 2.80 -5.22 3.14
C TYR A 63 1.79 -4.08 3.39
N VAL A 64 0.62 -4.40 3.95
CA VAL A 64 -0.45 -3.41 4.15
C VAL A 64 -0.01 -2.34 5.16
N ASP A 65 0.52 -2.76 6.31
CA ASP A 65 0.94 -1.84 7.37
C ASP A 65 2.02 -0.87 6.88
N TYR A 66 3.02 -1.38 6.17
CA TYR A 66 4.11 -0.55 5.63
C TYR A 66 3.63 0.41 4.53
N MET A 67 2.77 -0.08 3.63
CA MET A 67 2.18 0.77 2.58
C MET A 67 1.30 1.87 3.18
N ASP A 68 0.50 1.56 4.19
CA ASP A 68 -0.35 2.52 4.90
C ASP A 68 0.45 3.56 5.69
N GLU A 69 1.56 3.16 6.30
CA GLU A 69 2.49 4.07 6.99
C GLU A 69 3.05 5.09 6.00
N LEU A 70 3.65 4.62 4.90
CA LEU A 70 4.17 5.49 3.84
C LEU A 70 3.08 6.36 3.22
N ALA A 71 1.89 5.78 2.97
CA ALA A 71 0.77 6.49 2.41
C ALA A 71 0.23 7.58 3.34
N SER A 72 0.34 7.39 4.66
CA SER A 72 -0.04 8.40 5.65
C SER A 72 0.94 9.58 5.63
N LEU A 73 2.25 9.31 5.53
CA LEU A 73 3.29 10.35 5.44
C LEU A 73 3.11 11.27 4.21
N ILE A 74 2.61 10.74 3.10
CA ILE A 74 2.32 11.53 1.88
C ILE A 74 0.86 11.97 1.74
N GLY A 75 -0.02 11.62 2.67
CA GLY A 75 -1.44 11.99 2.64
C GLY A 75 -2.25 11.30 1.53
N VAL A 76 -1.89 10.09 1.13
CA VAL A 76 -2.59 9.32 0.07
C VAL A 76 -3.29 8.07 0.60
N LYS A 77 -3.17 7.79 1.90
CA LYS A 77 -3.87 6.69 2.56
C LYS A 77 -5.39 6.86 2.37
N PRO A 78 -6.11 5.87 1.82
CA PRO A 78 -7.53 5.98 1.57
C PRO A 78 -8.32 6.01 2.88
N SER A 79 -9.21 7.00 3.02
CA SER A 79 -10.06 7.15 4.20
C SER A 79 -11.29 6.25 4.09
N ILE A 80 -11.14 4.96 4.41
CA ILE A 80 -12.15 3.91 4.16
C ILE A 80 -13.56 4.29 4.68
N TRP A 81 -13.67 4.77 5.92
CA TRP A 81 -14.95 5.16 6.51
C TRP A 81 -15.67 6.28 5.74
N SER A 82 -14.92 7.29 5.28
CA SER A 82 -15.49 8.35 4.44
C SER A 82 -15.96 7.82 3.07
N ARG A 83 -15.31 6.75 2.57
CA ARG A 83 -15.70 6.10 1.31
C ARG A 83 -16.97 5.29 1.48
N PHE A 84 -17.24 4.69 2.63
CA PHE A 84 -18.54 4.06 2.87
C PHE A 84 -19.71 5.04 2.75
N ILE A 85 -19.51 6.31 3.11
CA ILE A 85 -20.54 7.35 3.01
C ILE A 85 -20.64 7.90 1.58
N THR A 86 -19.50 8.22 0.96
CA THR A 86 -19.46 8.92 -0.35
C THR A 86 -19.59 7.99 -1.56
N ASP A 87 -19.07 6.77 -1.46
CA ASP A 87 -19.06 5.76 -2.52
C ASP A 87 -19.07 4.35 -1.89
N PRO A 88 -20.22 3.88 -1.37
CA PRO A 88 -20.31 2.66 -0.58
C PRO A 88 -19.79 1.43 -1.32
N LYS A 89 -19.95 1.38 -2.65
CA LYS A 89 -19.42 0.31 -3.49
C LYS A 89 -17.90 0.27 -3.45
N LEU A 90 -17.24 1.42 -3.57
CA LEU A 90 -15.79 1.50 -3.43
C LEU A 90 -15.37 1.19 -1.99
N GLY A 91 -16.08 1.71 -0.98
CA GLY A 91 -15.80 1.43 0.44
C GLY A 91 -15.79 -0.07 0.76
N GLN A 92 -16.79 -0.82 0.29
CA GLN A 92 -16.87 -2.27 0.46
C GLN A 92 -15.68 -2.99 -0.20
N VAL A 93 -15.33 -2.64 -1.44
CA VAL A 93 -14.20 -3.27 -2.15
C VAL A 93 -12.86 -2.91 -1.52
N LEU A 94 -12.70 -1.71 -0.96
CA LEU A 94 -11.49 -1.31 -0.25
C LEU A 94 -11.30 -2.09 1.06
N PHE A 95 -12.38 -2.33 1.80
CA PHE A 95 -12.31 -2.97 3.11
C PHE A 95 -12.29 -4.50 3.04
N PHE A 96 -13.14 -5.10 2.20
CA PHE A 96 -13.30 -6.56 2.09
C PHE A 96 -12.58 -7.17 0.88
N GLY A 97 -12.18 -6.36 -0.09
CA GLY A 97 -11.51 -6.83 -1.31
C GLY A 97 -9.99 -6.92 -1.17
N ALA A 98 -9.34 -7.29 -2.28
CA ALA A 98 -7.89 -7.32 -2.34
C ALA A 98 -7.28 -5.91 -2.21
N CYS A 99 -6.27 -5.76 -1.35
CA CYS A 99 -5.49 -4.54 -1.22
C CYS A 99 -4.58 -4.35 -2.45
N THR A 100 -5.12 -3.69 -3.48
CA THR A 100 -4.37 -3.36 -4.70
C THR A 100 -3.69 -2.01 -4.61
N PRO A 101 -2.54 -1.82 -5.29
CA PRO A 101 -1.79 -0.57 -5.21
C PRO A 101 -2.54 0.65 -5.78
N TYR A 102 -3.56 0.43 -6.60
CA TYR A 102 -4.45 1.48 -7.11
C TYR A 102 -5.10 2.31 -5.99
N GLN A 103 -5.30 1.72 -4.81
CA GLN A 103 -5.92 2.38 -3.66
C GLN A 103 -5.13 3.62 -3.20
N TYR A 104 -3.80 3.59 -3.26
CA TYR A 104 -2.91 4.70 -2.88
C TYR A 104 -2.80 5.81 -3.94
N ARG A 105 -3.63 5.75 -4.99
CA ARG A 105 -3.79 6.76 -6.03
C ARG A 105 -5.23 7.30 -6.09
N LEU A 106 -6.10 6.95 -5.13
CA LEU A 106 -7.48 7.45 -5.06
C LEU A 106 -7.57 8.90 -4.58
N GLN A 107 -6.61 9.35 -3.78
CA GLN A 107 -6.58 10.68 -3.19
C GLN A 107 -5.14 11.17 -2.96
N GLY A 108 -5.03 12.44 -2.56
CA GLY A 108 -3.74 13.07 -2.28
C GLY A 108 -2.93 13.40 -3.54
N PRO A 109 -1.65 13.79 -3.36
CA PRO A 109 -0.77 14.16 -4.45
C PRO A 109 -0.52 12.98 -5.40
N GLY A 110 -0.64 13.22 -6.71
CA GLY A 110 -0.49 12.19 -7.73
C GLY A 110 -1.71 11.26 -7.85
N LYS A 111 -2.90 11.72 -7.42
CA LYS A 111 -4.18 11.05 -7.67
C LYS A 111 -4.32 10.66 -9.14
N TRP A 112 -4.82 9.47 -9.40
CA TRP A 112 -5.09 8.97 -10.75
C TRP A 112 -6.60 8.77 -10.95
N GLU A 113 -7.17 9.42 -11.95
CA GLU A 113 -8.61 9.37 -12.25
C GLU A 113 -9.11 7.94 -12.52
N GLY A 114 -8.27 7.12 -13.17
CA GLY A 114 -8.57 5.73 -13.47
C GLY A 114 -8.54 4.78 -12.26
N ALA A 115 -8.06 5.23 -11.09
CA ALA A 115 -7.85 4.36 -9.93
C ALA A 115 -9.12 3.66 -9.46
N ARG A 116 -10.23 4.41 -9.39
CA ARG A 116 -11.54 3.85 -9.01
C ARG A 116 -11.98 2.75 -9.98
N LYS A 117 -11.95 3.05 -11.28
CA LYS A 117 -12.34 2.08 -12.32
C LYS A 117 -11.44 0.86 -12.26
N ALA A 118 -10.13 1.05 -12.12
CA ALA A 118 -9.16 -0.04 -12.01
C ALA A 118 -9.46 -0.96 -10.83
N ILE A 119 -9.77 -0.42 -9.64
CA ILE A 119 -10.12 -1.23 -8.46
C ILE A 119 -11.39 -2.04 -8.72
N LEU A 120 -12.45 -1.42 -9.23
CA LEU A 120 -13.73 -2.09 -9.42
C LEU A 120 -13.71 -3.15 -10.53
N THR A 121 -12.88 -2.97 -11.56
CA THR A 121 -12.77 -3.89 -12.72
C THR A 121 -11.59 -4.86 -12.60
N GLN A 122 -10.94 -4.96 -11.43
CA GLN A 122 -9.77 -5.82 -11.25
C GLN A 122 -10.07 -7.29 -11.54
N HIS A 123 -11.23 -7.77 -11.12
CA HIS A 123 -11.62 -9.18 -11.28
C HIS A 123 -11.85 -9.54 -12.75
N GLU A 124 -12.39 -8.61 -13.54
CA GLU A 124 -12.56 -8.78 -14.99
C GLU A 124 -11.19 -8.97 -15.66
N ARG A 125 -10.18 -8.18 -15.30
CA ARG A 125 -8.82 -8.31 -15.86
C ARG A 125 -8.11 -9.58 -15.44
N ILE A 126 -8.37 -10.07 -14.23
CA ILE A 126 -7.83 -11.35 -13.75
C ILE A 126 -8.46 -12.52 -14.53
N LEU A 127 -9.77 -12.48 -14.75
CA LEU A 127 -10.48 -13.54 -15.46
C LEU A 127 -10.27 -13.50 -16.97
N LYS A 128 -10.09 -12.33 -17.58
CA LYS A 128 -9.95 -12.16 -19.03
C LYS A 128 -8.94 -13.11 -19.69
N PRO A 129 -7.70 -13.29 -19.17
CA PRO A 129 -6.75 -14.26 -19.75
C PRO A 129 -7.06 -15.71 -19.37
N LEU A 130 -7.88 -15.97 -18.35
CA LEU A 130 -8.21 -17.31 -17.86
C LEU A 130 -9.47 -17.89 -18.51
N GLN A 131 -10.46 -17.06 -18.82
CA GLN A 131 -11.73 -17.44 -19.45
C GLN A 131 -11.59 -17.49 -20.98
N THR A 132 -10.71 -18.36 -21.47
CA THR A 132 -10.46 -18.55 -22.92
C THR A 132 -11.57 -19.33 -23.62
N ARG A 133 -12.47 -19.98 -22.86
CA ARG A 133 -13.64 -20.69 -23.37
C ARG A 133 -14.91 -20.10 -22.76
N LEU A 134 -15.84 -19.67 -23.61
CA LEU A 134 -17.16 -19.23 -23.19
C LEU A 134 -18.04 -20.47 -22.94
N VAL A 135 -18.63 -20.54 -21.74
CA VAL A 135 -19.68 -21.50 -21.42
C VAL A 135 -20.99 -20.73 -21.46
N THR A 136 -21.93 -21.15 -22.29
CA THR A 136 -23.28 -20.59 -22.33
C THR A 136 -23.91 -20.78 -20.96
N GLN A 137 -24.24 -19.69 -20.27
CA GLN A 137 -24.99 -19.76 -19.02
C GLN A 137 -26.44 -20.12 -19.39
N SER A 138 -26.89 -21.29 -18.92
CA SER A 138 -28.27 -21.76 -19.00
C SER A 138 -29.19 -21.01 -18.06
#